data_AF-A0AA37UWW1-F1
#
_entry.id   AF-A0AA37UWW1-F1
#
_cell.length_a   1.000
_cell.length_b   1.000
_cell.length_c   1.000
_cell.angle_alpha   90.00
_cell.angle_beta   90.00
_cell.angle_gamma   90.00
#
_symmetry.space_group_name_H-M   'P 1'
#
loop_
_entity.id
_entity.type
_entity.pdbx_description
1 polymer ?
#
loop_
_entity_poly.entity_id
_entity_poly.type
_entity_poly.pdbx_seq_one_letter_code
_entity_poly.pdbx_strand_id
1 'polypeptide(L)'
;MSASVQDICTTHPVSVPRTEGLQWWHTAVIYQIYPRSFADSDGDGLGDLPGITARLGHLARLGVDALWLSPSTPRRRPTTATTSPTTATSTRSSAPSRTRTR
;
A
#
# COMPACT_ATOMS: atom_id res chain seq x y z
N MET A 1 -15.90 28.92 51.63
CA MET A 1 -16.65 27.75 51.11
C MET A 1 -16.98 28.04 49.65
N SER A 2 -16.21 27.51 48.70
CA SER A 2 -16.53 27.66 47.28
C SER A 2 -16.26 26.33 46.62
N ALA A 3 -17.32 25.57 46.34
CA ALA A 3 -17.25 24.35 45.54
C ALA A 3 -17.20 24.78 44.06
N SER A 4 -16.07 24.52 43.40
CA SER A 4 -15.95 24.77 41.97
C SER A 4 -16.68 23.67 41.20
N VAL A 5 -17.81 24.02 40.59
CA VAL A 5 -18.58 23.17 39.68
C VAL A 5 -17.91 23.24 38.30
N GLN A 6 -16.76 22.63 38.18
CA GLN A 6 -16.07 22.42 36.91
C GLN A 6 -15.33 21.11 37.07
N ASP A 7 -15.84 20.01 36.48
CA ASP A 7 -15.05 18.79 36.14
C ASP A 7 -15.91 17.60 35.65
N ILE A 8 -17.21 17.76 35.35
CA ILE A 8 -18.09 16.62 34.98
C ILE A 8 -18.20 16.31 33.48
N CYS A 9 -17.38 16.91 32.62
CA CYS A 9 -17.47 16.68 31.16
C CYS A 9 -16.23 16.05 30.53
N THR A 10 -15.27 15.55 31.31
CA THR A 10 -14.12 14.83 30.72
C THR A 10 -14.60 13.49 30.18
N THR A 11 -14.90 13.44 28.89
CA THR A 11 -15.08 12.20 28.14
C THR A 11 -13.75 11.46 28.17
N HIS A 12 -13.55 10.62 29.18
CA HIS A 12 -12.47 9.66 29.20
C HIS A 12 -12.79 8.58 28.16
N PRO A 13 -11.85 8.25 27.24
CA PRO A 13 -12.05 7.11 26.36
C PRO A 13 -12.26 5.87 27.25
N VAL A 14 -13.28 5.08 26.90
CA VAL A 14 -13.55 3.81 27.58
C VAL A 14 -12.35 2.89 27.32
N SER A 15 -11.42 2.83 28.27
CA SER A 15 -10.37 1.81 28.27
C SER A 15 -11.04 0.47 28.58
N VAL A 16 -11.22 -0.35 27.55
CA VAL A 16 -11.60 -1.74 27.72
C VAL A 16 -10.56 -2.39 28.64
N PRO A 17 -10.94 -3.05 29.74
CA PRO A 17 -9.98 -3.71 30.60
C PRO A 17 -9.23 -4.73 29.76
N ARG A 18 -7.93 -4.50 29.56
CA ARG A 18 -7.04 -5.49 28.96
C ARG A 18 -6.99 -6.63 29.97
N THR A 19 -7.70 -7.71 29.68
CA THR A 19 -7.74 -8.90 30.55
C THR A 19 -6.30 -9.28 30.92
N GLU A 20 -5.92 -9.04 32.18
CA GLU A 20 -4.59 -9.35 32.71
C GLU A 20 -4.31 -10.84 32.43
N GLY A 21 -3.38 -11.10 31.49
CA GLY A 21 -3.01 -12.44 31.03
C GLY A 21 -3.33 -12.77 29.57
N LEU A 22 -4.15 -12.00 28.86
CA LEU A 22 -4.38 -12.18 27.42
C LEU A 22 -3.45 -11.29 26.60
N GLN A 23 -2.84 -11.85 25.55
CA GLN A 23 -2.06 -11.05 24.60
C GLN A 23 -2.99 -10.12 23.82
N TRP A 24 -2.54 -8.91 23.48
CA TRP A 24 -3.36 -7.86 22.85
C TRP A 24 -4.13 -8.34 21.61
N TRP A 25 -3.54 -9.22 20.81
CA TRP A 25 -4.15 -9.76 19.58
C TRP A 25 -5.29 -10.76 19.82
N HIS A 26 -5.45 -11.29 21.04
CA HIS A 26 -6.56 -12.17 21.38
C HIS A 26 -7.89 -11.42 21.49
N THR A 27 -7.85 -10.12 21.80
CA THR A 27 -9.03 -9.28 22.04
C THR A 27 -9.08 -8.07 21.10
N ALA A 28 -8.09 -7.91 20.23
CA ALA A 28 -7.99 -6.75 19.34
C ALA A 28 -9.06 -6.76 18.25
N VAL A 29 -9.72 -5.62 18.06
CA VAL A 29 -10.54 -5.34 16.88
C VAL A 29 -9.62 -4.86 15.76
N ILE A 30 -9.42 -5.72 14.75
CA ILE A 30 -8.56 -5.44 13.60
C ILE A 30 -9.43 -5.00 12.42
N TYR A 31 -9.15 -3.83 11.85
CA TYR A 31 -9.83 -3.33 10.66
C TYR A 31 -8.93 -3.42 9.43
N GLN A 32 -9.43 -4.08 8.37
CA GLN A 32 -8.70 -4.21 7.11
C GLN A 32 -8.99 -3.02 6.21
N ILE A 33 -7.95 -2.26 5.87
CA ILE A 33 -8.03 -1.11 4.98
C ILE A 33 -7.35 -1.45 3.66
N TYR A 34 -8.04 -1.17 2.56
CA TYR A 34 -7.47 -1.14 1.22
C TYR A 34 -7.07 0.32 0.89
N PRO A 35 -5.78 0.70 0.94
CA PRO A 35 -5.36 2.10 0.92
C PRO A 35 -5.90 2.88 -0.27
N ARG A 36 -5.82 2.31 -1.48
CA ARG A 36 -6.22 2.97 -2.73
C ARG A 36 -7.69 3.36 -2.81
N SER A 37 -8.54 2.84 -1.94
CA SER A 37 -9.98 3.16 -1.94
C SER A 37 -10.46 3.85 -0.67
N PHE A 38 -9.55 4.18 0.26
CA PHE A 38 -9.94 4.68 1.57
C PHE A 38 -10.03 6.21 1.64
N ALA A 39 -8.91 6.90 1.41
CA ALA A 39 -8.86 8.36 1.48
C ALA A 39 -7.71 8.87 0.62
N ASP A 40 -8.03 9.72 -0.35
CA ASP A 40 -7.10 10.42 -1.24
C ASP A 40 -6.79 11.81 -0.63
N SER A 41 -5.50 12.16 -0.53
CA SER A 41 -5.05 13.45 0.00
C SER A 41 -4.40 14.36 -1.05
N ASP A 42 -3.94 13.82 -2.18
CA ASP A 42 -3.23 14.56 -3.23
C ASP A 42 -4.06 14.80 -4.50
N GLY A 43 -5.25 14.20 -4.58
CA GLY A 43 -6.23 14.40 -5.65
C GLY A 43 -5.97 13.54 -6.89
N ASP A 44 -5.14 12.50 -6.80
CA ASP A 44 -4.85 11.59 -7.91
C ASP A 44 -5.94 10.51 -8.12
N GLY A 45 -6.94 10.46 -7.22
CA GLY A 45 -8.05 9.51 -7.23
C GLY A 45 -7.72 8.15 -6.59
N LEU A 46 -6.53 7.97 -6.02
CA LEU A 46 -6.08 6.80 -5.29
C LEU A 46 -5.81 7.17 -3.84
N GLY A 47 -6.36 6.41 -2.91
CA GLY A 47 -6.07 6.65 -1.52
C GLY A 47 -4.61 6.37 -1.13
N ASP A 48 -4.11 7.19 -0.20
CA ASP A 48 -2.71 7.27 0.20
C ASP A 48 -2.55 7.17 1.74
N LEU A 49 -1.30 7.07 2.21
CA LEU A 49 -1.02 6.97 3.65
C LEU A 49 -1.40 8.25 4.42
N PRO A 50 -1.11 9.47 3.93
CA PRO A 50 -1.55 10.70 4.60
C PRO A 50 -3.07 10.79 4.79
N GLY A 51 -3.85 10.35 3.80
CA GLY A 51 -5.31 10.25 3.85
C GLY A 51 -5.77 9.26 4.93
N ILE A 52 -5.09 8.12 5.07
CA ILE A 52 -5.34 7.18 6.18
C ILE A 52 -5.05 7.85 7.53
N THR A 53 -3.90 8.53 7.67
CA THR A 53 -3.49 9.20 8.90
C THR A 53 -4.52 10.25 9.34
N ALA A 54 -5.06 11.04 8.40
CA ALA A 54 -6.10 12.03 8.67
C ALA A 54 -7.40 11.43 9.26
N ARG A 55 -7.65 10.13 9.03
CA ARG A 55 -8.85 9.42 9.49
C ARG A 55 -8.60 8.54 10.72
N LEU A 56 -7.36 8.44 11.22
CA LEU A 56 -7.05 7.64 12.42
C LEU A 56 -7.88 8.05 13.64
N GLY A 57 -8.17 9.35 13.80
CA GLY A 57 -9.03 9.82 14.88
C GLY A 57 -10.46 9.27 14.80
N HIS A 58 -10.98 9.00 13.60
CA HIS A 58 -12.28 8.35 13.44
C HIS A 58 -12.21 6.86 13.77
N LEU A 59 -11.15 6.17 13.30
CA LEU A 59 -10.92 4.74 13.58
C LEU A 59 -10.71 4.46 15.08
N ALA A 60 -9.99 5.35 15.76
CA ALA A 60 -9.81 5.28 17.21
C ALA A 60 -11.14 5.47 17.97
N ARG A 61 -12.01 6.39 17.52
CA ARG A 61 -13.35 6.56 18.11
C ARG A 61 -14.26 5.36 17.90
N LEU A 62 -14.06 4.60 16.83
CA LEU A 62 -14.79 3.36 16.56
C LEU A 62 -14.31 2.20 17.47
N GLY A 63 -13.15 2.33 18.11
CA GLY A 63 -12.56 1.28 18.95
C GLY A 63 -11.71 0.27 18.17
N VAL A 64 -11.12 0.68 17.04
CA VAL A 64 -10.18 -0.17 16.30
C VAL A 64 -8.82 -0.18 17.02
N ASP A 65 -8.32 -1.37 17.34
CA ASP A 65 -7.03 -1.54 18.03
C ASP A 65 -5.84 -1.65 17.06
N ALA A 66 -6.07 -2.23 15.88
CA ALA A 66 -5.04 -2.40 14.86
C ALA A 66 -5.58 -2.32 13.44
N LEU A 67 -4.72 -1.88 12.51
CA LEU A 67 -5.02 -1.79 11.10
C LEU A 67 -4.27 -2.86 10.30
N TRP A 68 -5.00 -3.60 9.47
CA TRP A 68 -4.42 -4.46 8.45
C TRP A 68 -4.46 -3.73 7.11
N LEU A 69 -3.29 -3.37 6.58
CA LEU A 69 -3.19 -2.75 5.25
C LEU A 69 -2.96 -3.80 4.16
N SER A 70 -3.75 -3.74 3.09
CA SER A 70 -3.44 -4.52 1.89
C SER A 70 -2.12 -4.03 1.26
N PRO A 71 -1.25 -4.93 0.76
CA PRO A 71 0.01 -4.53 0.14
C PRO A 71 -0.20 -3.59 -1.04
N SER A 72 0.48 -2.44 -1.02
CA SER A 72 0.47 -1.43 -2.08
C SER A 72 1.84 -1.29 -2.76
N THR A 73 2.58 -2.39 -2.88
CA THR A 73 3.92 -2.38 -3.46
C THR A 73 3.85 -2.07 -4.96
N PRO A 74 4.58 -1.06 -5.47
CA PRO A 74 4.66 -0.80 -6.90
C PRO A 74 5.20 -2.05 -7.61
N ARG A 75 4.46 -2.55 -8.61
CA ARG A 75 5.06 -3.54 -9.51
C ARG A 75 6.03 -2.83 -10.43
N ARG A 76 7.32 -3.05 -10.23
CA ARG A 76 8.34 -2.66 -11.21
C ARG A 76 8.04 -3.38 -12.53
N ARG A 77 7.54 -2.66 -13.53
CA ARG A 77 7.52 -3.16 -14.90
C ARG A 77 8.96 -3.15 -15.42
N PRO A 78 9.52 -4.27 -15.88
CA PRO A 78 10.72 -4.19 -16.69
C PRO A 78 10.36 -3.37 -17.93
N THR A 79 10.98 -2.20 -18.08
CA THR A 79 11.01 -1.51 -19.36
C THR A 79 11.75 -2.46 -20.30
N THR A 80 11.01 -3.25 -21.08
CA THR A 80 11.60 -3.98 -22.19
C THR A 80 12.33 -2.93 -23.01
N ALA A 81 13.65 -3.05 -23.07
CA ALA A 81 14.45 -2.35 -24.06
C ALA A 81 13.89 -2.75 -25.43
N THR A 82 12.99 -1.94 -25.97
CA THR A 82 12.55 -2.00 -27.36
C THR A 82 13.71 -1.47 -28.19
N THR A 83 14.71 -2.32 -28.40
CA THR A 83 15.53 -2.25 -29.60
C THR A 83 15.20 -3.50 -30.39
N SER A 84 14.21 -3.39 -31.27
CA SER A 84 14.01 -4.34 -32.36
C SER A 84 15.29 -4.38 -33.21
N PRO A 85 15.91 -5.54 -33.50
CA PRO A 85 16.81 -5.62 -34.63
C PRO A 85 15.95 -5.71 -35.89
N THR A 86 15.53 -4.56 -36.42
CA THR A 86 14.88 -4.50 -37.72
C THR A 86 15.95 -4.14 -38.77
N THR A 87 16.15 -5.08 -39.70
CA THR A 87 16.88 -4.95 -40.98
C THR A 87 18.38 -5.28 -40.96
N ALA A 88 18.70 -6.57 -41.09
CA ALA A 88 19.84 -6.99 -41.91
C ALA A 88 19.28 -7.73 -43.13
N THR A 89 19.07 -6.98 -44.22
CA THR A 89 18.72 -7.53 -45.53
C THR A 89 19.85 -8.44 -46.00
N SER A 90 19.51 -9.71 -46.22
CA SER A 90 20.36 -10.74 -46.81
C SER A 90 20.69 -10.38 -48.26
N THR A 91 21.83 -9.73 -48.50
CA THR A 91 22.38 -9.61 -49.86
C THR A 91 23.14 -10.89 -50.18
N ARG A 92 22.44 -11.81 -50.85
CA ARG A 92 23.00 -12.97 -51.53
C ARG A 92 23.95 -12.48 -52.64
N SER A 93 25.24 -12.42 -52.34
CA SER A 93 26.28 -12.22 -53.34
C SER A 93 26.71 -13.58 -53.90
N SER A 94 26.16 -13.92 -55.05
CA SER A 94 26.62 -15.01 -55.91
C SER A 94 28.05 -14.73 -56.42
N ALA A 95 28.97 -15.69 -56.29
CA ALA A 95 30.21 -15.76 -57.07
C ALA A 95 30.74 -17.22 -57.11
N PRO A 96 31.46 -17.63 -58.17
CA PRO A 96 31.19 -18.88 -58.87
C PRO A 96 31.98 -20.08 -58.39
N SER A 97 31.42 -21.26 -58.69
CA SER A 97 32.02 -22.59 -58.60
C SER A 97 33.47 -22.60 -59.13
N ARG A 98 34.42 -22.89 -58.24
CA ARG A 98 35.75 -23.33 -58.64
C ARG A 98 35.99 -24.74 -58.14
N THR A 99 35.82 -25.66 -59.08
CA THR A 99 36.35 -27.02 -59.09
C THR A 99 37.79 -27.04 -58.61
N ARG A 100 38.12 -27.92 -57.67
CA ARG A 100 39.50 -28.40 -57.57
C ARG A 100 39.52 -29.86 -57.09
N THR A 101 39.64 -30.71 -58.10
CA THR A 101 40.23 -32.04 -58.09
C THR A 101 41.54 -32.06 -57.30
N ARG A 102 41.67 -32.96 -56.33
CA ARG A 102 42.53 -34.16 -56.38
C ARG A 102 42.53 -34.87 -55.03
#